data_AF-A0A2Z4XYG4-F1
#
_entry.id   AF-A0A2Z4XYG4-F1
#
_cell.length_a   1.000
_cell.length_b   1.000
_cell.length_c   1.000
_cell.angle_alpha   90.00
_cell.angle_beta   90.00
_cell.angle_gamma   90.00
#
_symmetry.space_group_name_H-M   'P 1'
#
loop_
_entity.id
_entity.type
_entity.pdbx_description
1 polymer ?
#
loop_
_entity_poly.entity_id
_entity_poly.type
_entity_poly.pdbx_seq_one_letter_code
_entity_poly.pdbx_strand_id
1 'polypeptide(L)'
;MNKTAERYNKYNNISNILTCMSNNQIEQIISTGEPMHTGIGGTSLKIKINHTPIFVKKIPITDRELQADNYMSTANMFNLPMCYQYGIGSAGFGAWRELATHKITTNWVITGECYNFPIMYHWRILTANIKNTISRSERDDLDQDTIYWENNKEIHNRLKEKLEATQSICLFIEFIPENLHEWLSKQSLNDTFIDTVKLVENQIQETIDFMGSRNLLHMDAHFRNILTDGSRLYYSDFGLALSSQFQLSMEEKKFFYKNITYDKSSGILYLLNCIITSISKRRNIILDDVSSFTNKLNQYKRMLNHEIKEIISSEPASLDMILKDYMPIAIKMDEFYYCLMKKDKSTQYPNNVFEKLLNNIGWD
;
A
#
# COMPACT_ATOMS: atom_id res chain seq x y z
N MET A 1 6.33 -5.93 29.79
CA MET A 1 5.05 -6.61 29.48
C MET A 1 5.15 -7.14 28.05
N ASN A 2 4.33 -8.12 27.65
CA ASN A 2 4.31 -8.59 26.25
C ASN A 2 3.93 -7.40 25.35
N LYS A 3 4.73 -7.05 24.33
CA LYS A 3 4.46 -5.91 23.40
C LYS A 3 3.02 -5.95 22.85
N THR A 4 2.47 -7.15 22.65
CA THR A 4 1.07 -7.35 22.24
C THR A 4 0.06 -6.89 23.29
N ALA A 5 0.28 -7.20 24.57
CA ALA A 5 -0.60 -6.78 25.65
C ALA A 5 -0.62 -5.25 25.82
N GLU A 6 0.52 -4.60 25.57
CA GLU A 6 0.62 -3.13 25.56
C GLU A 6 -0.20 -2.51 24.42
N ARG A 7 -0.13 -3.08 23.21
CA ARG A 7 -0.95 -2.65 22.06
C ARG A 7 -2.45 -2.79 22.34
N TYR A 8 -2.87 -3.90 22.94
CA TYR A 8 -4.27 -4.12 23.33
C TYR A 8 -4.76 -3.12 24.39
N ASN A 9 -3.97 -2.88 25.45
CA ASN A 9 -4.31 -1.89 26.47
C ASN A 9 -4.40 -0.48 25.88
N LYS A 10 -3.48 -0.14 24.96
CA LYS A 10 -3.51 1.13 24.23
C LYS A 10 -4.77 1.24 23.38
N TYR A 11 -5.16 0.17 22.68
CA TYR A 11 -6.41 0.12 21.92
C TYR A 11 -7.61 0.46 22.80
N ASN A 12 -7.83 -0.29 23.89
CA ASN A 12 -8.96 -0.06 24.79
C ASN A 12 -8.99 1.38 25.34
N ASN A 13 -7.84 1.90 25.76
CA ASN A 13 -7.76 3.25 26.33
C ASN A 13 -8.08 4.34 25.27
N ILE A 14 -7.37 4.33 24.15
CA ILE A 14 -7.50 5.37 23.11
C ILE A 14 -8.88 5.30 22.43
N SER A 15 -9.38 4.10 22.13
CA SER A 15 -10.71 3.92 21.53
C SER A 15 -11.83 4.43 22.45
N ASN A 16 -11.74 4.20 23.77
CA ASN A 16 -12.71 4.73 24.73
C ASN A 16 -12.68 6.26 24.80
N ILE A 17 -11.49 6.86 24.84
CA ILE A 17 -11.34 8.33 24.83
C ILE A 17 -11.97 8.91 23.57
N LEU A 18 -11.59 8.41 22.39
CA LEU A 18 -12.08 8.90 21.10
C LEU A 18 -13.59 8.69 20.92
N THR A 19 -14.16 7.64 21.52
CA THR A 19 -15.60 7.40 21.50
C THR A 19 -16.37 8.43 22.31
N CYS A 20 -15.84 8.85 23.46
CA CYS A 20 -16.45 9.84 24.34
C CYS A 20 -16.29 11.29 23.85
N MET A 21 -15.46 11.54 22.84
CA MET A 21 -15.26 12.87 22.25
C MET A 21 -16.35 13.23 21.25
N SER A 22 -16.84 14.45 21.35
CA SER A 22 -17.68 15.09 20.32
C SER A 22 -16.88 15.39 19.04
N ASN A 23 -17.58 15.56 17.92
CA ASN A 23 -16.95 15.96 16.66
C ASN A 23 -16.16 17.27 16.79
N ASN A 24 -16.68 18.27 17.51
CA ASN A 24 -15.99 19.54 17.74
C ASN A 24 -14.63 19.35 18.45
N GLN A 25 -14.58 18.48 19.47
CA GLN A 25 -13.33 18.17 20.17
C GLN A 25 -12.34 17.45 19.26
N ILE A 26 -12.83 16.52 18.44
CA ILE A 26 -11.99 15.79 17.47
C ILE A 26 -11.42 16.75 16.41
N GLU A 27 -12.24 17.64 15.87
CA GLU A 27 -11.83 18.65 14.88
C GLU A 27 -10.78 19.61 15.45
N GLN A 28 -10.92 20.04 16.70
CA GLN A 28 -9.92 20.85 17.41
C GLN A 28 -8.57 20.13 17.56
N ILE A 29 -8.58 18.83 17.86
CA ILE A 29 -7.33 18.07 17.97
C ILE A 29 -6.67 17.91 16.61
N ILE A 30 -7.46 17.62 15.57
CA ILE A 30 -6.98 17.47 14.20
C ILE A 30 -6.39 18.79 13.67
N SER A 31 -6.99 19.94 13.99
CA SER A 31 -6.51 21.24 13.48
C SER A 31 -5.15 21.64 14.04
N THR A 32 -4.75 21.08 15.18
CA THR A 32 -3.42 21.29 15.80
C THR A 32 -2.42 20.17 15.50
N GLY A 33 -2.83 19.17 14.71
CA GLY A 33 -1.98 18.04 14.36
C GLY A 33 -0.82 18.40 13.43
N GLU A 34 0.29 17.67 13.55
CA GLU A 34 1.46 17.81 12.71
C GLU A 34 1.20 17.16 11.33
N PRO A 35 1.21 17.90 10.21
CA PRO A 35 1.01 17.31 8.89
C PRO A 35 2.11 16.30 8.55
N MET A 36 1.74 15.17 7.92
CA MET A 36 2.69 14.10 7.58
C MET A 36 2.81 13.88 6.07
N HIS A 37 1.70 13.58 5.40
CA HIS A 37 1.70 13.23 3.97
C HIS A 37 0.44 13.74 3.28
N THR A 38 0.59 14.10 2.00
CA THR A 38 -0.48 14.47 1.07
C THR A 38 -0.27 13.67 -0.21
N GLY A 39 -1.31 12.97 -0.67
CA GLY A 39 -1.26 12.18 -1.90
C GLY A 39 -2.65 11.84 -2.44
N ILE A 40 -2.71 11.00 -3.47
CA ILE A 40 -3.95 10.62 -4.18
C ILE A 40 -4.98 10.04 -3.20
N GLY A 41 -4.54 9.26 -2.21
CA GLY A 41 -5.39 8.64 -1.19
C GLY A 41 -6.04 9.63 -0.20
N GLY A 42 -5.49 10.85 -0.07
CA GLY A 42 -5.94 11.85 0.89
C GLY A 42 -4.79 12.54 1.63
N THR A 43 -5.05 13.02 2.84
CA THR A 43 -4.05 13.67 3.68
C THR A 43 -3.87 12.93 5.00
N SER A 44 -2.72 13.10 5.63
CA SER A 44 -2.46 12.52 6.95
C SER A 44 -1.75 13.50 7.86
N LEU A 45 -1.97 13.29 9.16
CA LEU A 45 -1.37 14.08 10.21
C LEU A 45 -1.12 13.21 11.45
N LYS A 46 -0.24 13.68 12.31
CA LYS A 46 0.07 13.09 13.60
C LYS A 46 -0.52 13.93 14.71
N ILE A 47 -1.33 13.31 15.55
CA ILE A 47 -1.85 13.93 16.78
C ILE A 47 -1.30 13.21 18.01
N LYS A 48 -1.57 13.78 19.18
CA LYS A 48 -1.30 13.14 20.47
C LYS A 48 -2.59 13.07 21.29
N ILE A 49 -2.89 11.89 21.81
CA ILE A 49 -3.99 11.65 22.76
C ILE A 49 -3.39 10.98 23.98
N ASN A 50 -3.49 11.59 25.16
CA ASN A 50 -2.84 11.10 26.40
C ASN A 50 -1.38 10.69 26.17
N HIS A 51 -0.58 11.60 25.57
CA HIS A 51 0.82 11.38 25.20
C HIS A 51 1.09 10.25 24.19
N THR A 52 0.06 9.55 23.71
CA THR A 52 0.18 8.52 22.68
C THR A 52 0.12 9.16 21.30
N PRO A 53 1.13 8.96 20.44
CA PRO A 53 1.07 9.43 19.06
C PRO A 53 0.05 8.60 18.26
N ILE A 54 -0.78 9.28 17.49
CA ILE A 54 -1.82 8.69 16.64
C ILE A 54 -1.64 9.22 15.22
N PHE A 55 -1.63 8.31 14.26
CA PHE A 55 -1.68 8.63 12.85
C PHE A 55 -3.14 8.84 12.45
N VAL A 56 -3.48 9.99 11.87
CA VAL A 56 -4.83 10.24 11.37
C VAL A 56 -4.79 10.30 9.85
N LYS A 57 -5.46 9.36 9.19
CA LYS A 57 -5.67 9.39 7.74
C LYS A 57 -7.02 10.04 7.44
N LYS A 58 -7.03 11.05 6.59
CA LYS A 58 -8.23 11.71 6.07
C LYS A 58 -8.47 11.24 4.65
N ILE A 59 -9.54 10.48 4.47
CA ILE A 59 -9.96 9.95 3.18
C ILE A 59 -11.18 10.77 2.73
N PRO A 60 -11.09 11.53 1.62
CA PRO A 60 -12.24 12.25 1.09
C PRO A 60 -13.38 11.27 0.80
N ILE A 61 -14.58 11.60 1.29
CA ILE A 61 -15.81 10.84 1.05
C ILE A 61 -16.77 11.68 0.22
N THR A 62 -17.20 11.15 -0.92
CA THR A 62 -18.03 11.91 -1.87
C THR A 62 -19.48 11.95 -1.43
N ASP A 63 -20.24 12.91 -1.97
CA ASP A 63 -21.69 12.98 -1.74
C ASP A 63 -22.40 11.69 -2.18
N ARG A 64 -21.92 11.05 -3.26
CA ARG A 64 -22.41 9.74 -3.73
C ARG A 64 -22.24 8.66 -2.66
N GLU A 65 -21.07 8.59 -2.03
CA GLU A 65 -20.76 7.62 -0.97
C GLU A 65 -21.57 7.88 0.31
N LEU A 66 -22.05 9.11 0.52
CA LEU A 66 -22.88 9.52 1.66
C LEU A 66 -24.38 9.29 1.45
N GLN A 67 -24.83 8.97 0.24
CA GLN A 67 -26.24 8.64 -0.02
C GLN A 67 -26.67 7.42 0.79
N ALA A 68 -27.93 7.40 1.24
CA ALA A 68 -28.46 6.37 2.14
C ALA A 68 -28.22 4.93 1.63
N ASP A 69 -28.42 4.70 0.33
CA ASP A 69 -28.23 3.38 -0.30
C ASP A 69 -26.76 2.98 -0.45
N ASN A 70 -25.83 3.95 -0.40
CA ASN A 70 -24.39 3.75 -0.56
C ASN A 70 -23.61 3.83 0.74
N TYR A 71 -24.24 4.28 1.83
CA TYR A 71 -23.58 4.46 3.12
C TYR A 71 -23.02 3.14 3.63
N MET A 72 -21.72 3.10 3.90
CA MET A 72 -20.98 1.88 4.27
C MET A 72 -20.94 0.78 3.20
N SER A 73 -21.37 1.07 1.96
CA SER A 73 -21.33 0.10 0.88
C SER A 73 -19.91 -0.14 0.39
N THR A 74 -19.53 -1.41 0.25
CA THR A 74 -18.26 -1.83 -0.34
C THR A 74 -18.41 -2.18 -1.83
N ALA A 75 -19.57 -1.91 -2.45
CA ALA A 75 -19.78 -2.11 -3.87
C ALA A 75 -18.97 -1.13 -4.73
N ASN A 76 -18.67 -1.52 -5.97
CA ASN A 76 -18.10 -0.62 -6.98
C ASN A 76 -19.17 0.35 -7.50
N MET A 77 -19.57 1.33 -6.68
CA MET A 77 -20.63 2.30 -6.99
C MET A 77 -20.25 3.30 -8.09
N PHE A 78 -18.96 3.35 -8.42
CA PHE A 78 -18.42 4.22 -9.46
C PHE A 78 -18.24 3.51 -10.80
N ASN A 79 -18.62 2.22 -10.89
CA ASN A 79 -18.45 1.42 -12.11
C ASN A 79 -17.01 1.46 -12.67
N LEU A 80 -16.02 1.50 -11.78
CA LEU A 80 -14.61 1.64 -12.16
C LEU A 80 -14.10 0.36 -12.81
N PRO A 81 -13.25 0.47 -13.84
CA PRO A 81 -12.64 -0.68 -14.50
C PRO A 81 -11.62 -1.36 -13.58
N MET A 82 -11.45 -2.67 -13.73
CA MET A 82 -10.58 -3.46 -12.83
C MET A 82 -9.09 -3.07 -12.89
N CYS A 83 -8.62 -2.48 -13.98
CA CYS A 83 -7.25 -1.96 -14.06
C CYS A 83 -6.98 -0.85 -13.04
N TYR A 84 -8.04 -0.19 -12.55
CA TYR A 84 -7.97 0.82 -11.51
C TYR A 84 -7.75 0.21 -10.11
N GLN A 85 -7.72 -1.12 -9.97
CA GLN A 85 -7.41 -1.78 -8.70
C GLN A 85 -5.89 -1.85 -8.43
N TYR A 86 -5.06 -1.69 -9.46
CA TYR A 86 -3.61 -1.76 -9.33
C TYR A 86 -3.00 -0.46 -8.79
N GLY A 87 -1.98 -0.58 -7.95
CA GLY A 87 -1.17 0.52 -7.36
C GLY A 87 -0.30 1.31 -8.35
N ILE A 88 -0.91 1.85 -9.41
CA ILE A 88 -0.23 2.61 -10.47
C ILE A 88 -0.81 4.03 -10.63
N GLY A 89 -1.27 4.64 -9.52
CA GLY A 89 -1.89 5.97 -9.50
C GLY A 89 -3.41 5.95 -9.35
N SER A 90 -3.98 4.88 -8.81
CA SER A 90 -5.43 4.79 -8.56
C SER A 90 -5.83 5.49 -7.26
N ALA A 91 -7.03 6.07 -7.23
CA ALA A 91 -7.65 6.64 -6.05
C ALA A 91 -8.57 5.67 -5.29
N GLY A 92 -8.63 4.40 -5.73
CA GLY A 92 -9.42 3.34 -5.12
C GLY A 92 -10.92 3.40 -5.41
N PHE A 93 -11.60 2.31 -5.04
CA PHE A 93 -13.00 2.05 -5.40
C PHE A 93 -14.02 2.66 -4.43
N GLY A 94 -13.56 3.21 -3.32
CA GLY A 94 -14.41 3.91 -2.34
C GLY A 94 -13.76 3.96 -0.97
N ALA A 95 -14.00 5.05 -0.24
CA ALA A 95 -13.52 5.27 1.12
C ALA A 95 -14.04 4.19 2.09
N TRP A 96 -15.24 3.65 1.82
CA TRP A 96 -15.83 2.58 2.62
C TRP A 96 -15.06 1.26 2.54
N ARG A 97 -14.41 0.93 1.41
CA ARG A 97 -13.55 -0.27 1.30
C ARG A 97 -12.31 -0.17 2.17
N GLU A 98 -11.69 1.00 2.19
CA GLU A 98 -10.52 1.25 3.04
C GLU A 98 -10.90 1.16 4.52
N LEU A 99 -11.99 1.79 4.95
CA LEU A 99 -12.51 1.66 6.31
C LEU A 99 -12.85 0.20 6.66
N ALA A 100 -13.53 -0.52 5.76
CA ALA A 100 -13.87 -1.93 5.98
C ALA A 100 -12.61 -2.79 6.17
N THR A 101 -11.57 -2.55 5.37
CA THR A 101 -10.30 -3.27 5.51
C THR A 101 -9.62 -2.95 6.84
N HIS A 102 -9.58 -1.69 7.26
CA HIS A 102 -9.06 -1.33 8.58
C HIS A 102 -9.83 -2.00 9.73
N LYS A 103 -11.15 -2.19 9.61
CA LYS A 103 -11.92 -2.97 10.58
C LYS A 103 -11.50 -4.43 10.60
N ILE A 104 -11.37 -5.06 9.43
CA ILE A 104 -10.93 -6.46 9.28
C ILE A 104 -9.55 -6.65 9.91
N THR A 105 -8.56 -5.84 9.53
CA THR A 105 -7.18 -5.97 10.00
C THR A 105 -7.02 -5.62 11.47
N THR A 106 -7.76 -4.61 11.96
CA THR A 106 -7.81 -4.32 13.40
C THR A 106 -8.34 -5.52 14.18
N ASN A 107 -9.38 -6.19 13.67
CA ASN A 107 -9.94 -7.36 14.34
C ASN A 107 -8.93 -8.50 14.44
N TRP A 108 -8.14 -8.75 13.39
CA TRP A 108 -7.05 -9.74 13.42
C TRP A 108 -6.00 -9.43 14.49
N VAL A 109 -5.69 -8.16 14.72
CA VAL A 109 -4.71 -7.77 15.74
C VAL A 109 -5.28 -7.95 17.14
N ILE A 110 -6.49 -7.46 17.41
CA ILE A 110 -7.07 -7.47 18.78
C ILE A 110 -7.54 -8.85 19.23
N THR A 111 -7.84 -9.76 18.29
CA THR A 111 -8.16 -11.17 18.57
C THR A 111 -6.92 -12.07 18.60
N GLY A 112 -5.75 -11.53 18.25
CA GLY A 112 -4.48 -12.24 18.27
C GLY A 112 -4.23 -13.16 17.07
N GLU A 113 -5.01 -13.04 16.00
CA GLU A 113 -4.83 -13.83 14.76
C GLU A 113 -3.59 -13.39 13.97
N CYS A 114 -3.35 -12.08 13.83
CA CYS A 114 -2.15 -11.54 13.18
C CYS A 114 -1.84 -10.12 13.63
N TYR A 115 -0.59 -9.87 14.04
CA TYR A 115 -0.17 -8.59 14.62
C TYR A 115 0.46 -7.63 13.60
N ASN A 116 0.56 -8.03 12.33
CA ASN A 116 1.33 -7.36 11.28
C ASN A 116 0.53 -6.23 10.60
N PHE A 117 -0.36 -5.59 11.34
CA PHE A 117 -1.20 -4.49 10.88
C PHE A 117 -1.27 -3.41 11.97
N PRO A 118 -1.26 -2.11 11.61
CA PRO A 118 -1.57 -1.04 12.55
C PRO A 118 -3.02 -1.14 13.04
N ILE A 119 -3.24 -0.90 14.33
CA ILE A 119 -4.58 -0.91 14.92
C ILE A 119 -5.30 0.40 14.58
N MET A 120 -6.53 0.33 14.07
CA MET A 120 -7.44 1.47 14.01
C MET A 120 -8.16 1.61 15.35
N TYR A 121 -7.89 2.69 16.08
CA TYR A 121 -8.54 3.01 17.34
C TYR A 121 -9.97 3.51 17.16
N HIS A 122 -10.21 4.30 16.11
CA HIS A 122 -11.51 4.94 15.89
C HIS A 122 -11.67 5.43 14.46
N TRP A 123 -12.89 5.79 14.09
CA TRP A 123 -13.16 6.54 12.87
C TRP A 123 -14.40 7.44 13.04
N ARG A 124 -14.42 8.55 12.28
CA ARG A 124 -15.54 9.51 12.20
C ARG A 124 -15.59 10.12 10.80
N ILE A 125 -16.78 10.48 10.34
CA ILE A 125 -16.92 11.44 9.23
C ILE A 125 -16.88 12.84 9.83
N LEU A 126 -16.00 13.68 9.31
CA LEU A 126 -15.83 15.07 9.73
C LEU A 126 -15.89 15.97 8.51
N THR A 127 -16.26 17.23 8.73
CA THR A 127 -16.23 18.24 7.67
C THR A 127 -14.78 18.49 7.29
N ALA A 128 -14.46 18.35 6.00
CA ALA A 128 -13.17 18.79 5.52
C ALA A 128 -13.12 20.32 5.63
N ASN A 129 -11.92 20.92 5.75
CA ASN A 129 -11.80 22.36 5.55
C ASN A 129 -12.35 22.67 4.15
N ILE A 130 -13.54 23.27 4.08
CA ILE A 130 -14.28 23.49 2.84
C ILE A 130 -13.42 24.41 1.96
N LYS A 131 -12.82 23.85 0.91
CA LYS A 131 -12.27 24.66 -0.17
C LYS A 131 -13.47 25.12 -1.00
N ASN A 132 -13.70 26.43 -1.04
CA ASN A 132 -14.82 27.00 -1.78
C ASN A 132 -14.68 26.86 -3.31
N THR A 133 -13.49 26.54 -3.82
CA THR A 133 -13.22 26.40 -5.26
C THR A 133 -12.02 25.50 -5.53
N ILE A 134 -12.12 24.68 -6.58
CA ILE A 134 -10.99 23.91 -7.14
C ILE A 134 -10.01 24.88 -7.79
N SER A 135 -8.74 24.80 -7.39
CA SER A 135 -7.66 25.63 -7.93
C SER A 135 -7.39 25.31 -9.40
N ARG A 136 -6.53 26.12 -10.04
CA ARG A 136 -6.11 25.84 -11.42
C ARG A 136 -5.21 24.60 -11.48
N SER A 137 -4.27 24.46 -10.54
CA SER A 137 -3.38 23.30 -10.49
C SER A 137 -4.13 21.99 -10.26
N GLU A 138 -5.14 21.96 -9.38
CA GLU A 138 -5.95 20.75 -9.16
C GLU A 138 -6.77 20.36 -10.41
N ARG A 139 -7.15 21.33 -11.25
CA ARG A 139 -7.79 21.06 -12.54
C ARG A 139 -6.78 20.50 -13.54
N ASP A 140 -5.60 21.10 -13.62
CA ASP A 140 -4.53 20.63 -14.49
C ASP A 140 -4.13 19.18 -14.09
N ASP A 141 -4.04 18.87 -12.80
CA ASP A 141 -3.79 17.51 -12.28
C ASP A 141 -4.90 16.53 -12.67
N LEU A 142 -6.18 16.90 -12.51
CA LEU A 142 -7.32 16.09 -12.93
C LEU A 142 -7.28 15.79 -14.44
N ASP A 143 -6.94 16.78 -15.26
CA ASP A 143 -6.82 16.62 -16.72
C ASP A 143 -5.67 15.66 -17.07
N GLN A 144 -4.52 15.79 -16.41
CA GLN A 144 -3.40 14.86 -16.60
C GLN A 144 -3.75 13.43 -16.18
N ASP A 145 -4.39 13.25 -15.02
CA ASP A 145 -4.83 11.93 -14.55
C ASP A 145 -5.86 11.31 -15.51
N THR A 146 -6.77 12.13 -16.06
CA THR A 146 -7.77 11.68 -17.04
C THR A 146 -7.09 11.16 -18.30
N ILE A 147 -6.09 11.88 -18.82
CA ILE A 147 -5.30 11.45 -19.97
C ILE A 147 -4.54 10.16 -19.65
N TYR A 148 -3.92 10.09 -18.47
CA TYR A 148 -3.17 8.91 -18.01
C TYR A 148 -4.05 7.65 -17.94
N TRP A 149 -5.32 7.82 -17.56
CA TRP A 149 -6.33 6.76 -17.51
C TRP A 149 -7.14 6.63 -18.81
N GLU A 150 -6.53 6.92 -19.96
CA GLU A 150 -7.10 6.72 -21.29
C GLU A 150 -8.44 7.43 -21.53
N ASN A 151 -8.63 8.58 -20.86
CA ASN A 151 -9.88 9.35 -20.86
C ASN A 151 -11.11 8.55 -20.39
N ASN A 152 -10.90 7.58 -19.50
CA ASN A 152 -11.99 6.81 -18.91
C ASN A 152 -12.90 7.72 -18.08
N LYS A 153 -14.17 7.83 -18.50
CA LYS A 153 -15.16 8.72 -17.88
C LYS A 153 -15.46 8.39 -16.42
N GLU A 154 -15.49 7.11 -16.06
CA GLU A 154 -15.81 6.69 -14.69
C GLU A 154 -14.68 7.05 -13.72
N ILE A 155 -13.42 6.86 -14.16
CA ILE A 155 -12.25 7.29 -13.40
C ILE A 155 -12.23 8.83 -13.26
N HIS A 156 -12.46 9.57 -14.35
CA HIS A 156 -12.55 11.03 -14.31
C HIS A 156 -13.60 11.51 -13.30
N ASN A 157 -14.83 10.96 -13.37
CA ASN A 157 -15.92 11.31 -12.47
C ASN A 157 -15.55 11.01 -11.02
N ARG A 158 -14.95 9.84 -10.74
CA ARG A 158 -14.50 9.45 -9.40
C ARG A 158 -13.48 10.44 -8.82
N LEU A 159 -12.48 10.84 -9.62
CA LEU A 159 -11.44 11.79 -9.22
C LEU A 159 -12.02 13.18 -8.99
N LYS A 160 -12.90 13.64 -9.88
CA LYS A 160 -13.60 14.91 -9.75
C LYS A 160 -14.46 14.96 -8.47
N GLU A 161 -15.29 13.95 -8.24
CA GLU A 161 -16.10 13.87 -7.02
C GLU A 161 -15.23 13.83 -5.75
N LYS A 162 -14.04 13.21 -5.83
CA LYS A 162 -13.07 13.22 -4.72
C LYS A 162 -12.52 14.62 -4.44
N LEU A 163 -12.23 15.39 -5.49
CA LEU A 163 -11.76 16.77 -5.40
C LEU A 163 -12.86 17.70 -4.86
N GLU A 164 -14.11 17.43 -5.18
CA GLU A 164 -15.29 18.19 -4.75
C GLU A 164 -15.80 17.80 -3.34
N ALA A 165 -15.29 16.71 -2.77
CA ALA A 165 -15.74 16.19 -1.48
C ALA A 165 -15.59 17.22 -0.34
N THR A 166 -16.69 17.48 0.36
CA THR A 166 -16.73 18.43 1.49
C THR A 166 -16.49 17.77 2.85
N GLN A 167 -16.43 16.45 2.89
CA GLN A 167 -16.26 15.65 4.09
C GLN A 167 -15.13 14.63 3.91
N SER A 168 -14.62 14.12 5.03
CA SER A 168 -13.64 13.04 5.02
C SER A 168 -13.94 12.03 6.11
N ILE A 169 -13.75 10.75 5.80
CA ILE A 169 -13.57 9.74 6.83
C ILE A 169 -12.18 9.99 7.44
N CYS A 170 -12.17 10.28 8.74
CA CYS A 170 -10.95 10.37 9.54
C CYS A 170 -10.74 9.04 10.27
N LEU A 171 -9.68 8.32 9.91
CA LEU A 171 -9.25 7.09 10.56
C LEU A 171 -8.16 7.40 11.58
N PHE A 172 -8.35 7.00 12.83
CA PHE A 172 -7.39 7.17 13.91
C PHE A 172 -6.64 5.86 14.11
N ILE A 173 -5.38 5.82 13.71
CA ILE A 173 -4.60 4.60 13.54
C ILE A 173 -3.34 4.67 14.41
N GLU A 174 -2.85 3.52 14.83
CA GLU A 174 -1.56 3.35 15.47
C GLU A 174 -0.44 4.01 14.67
N PHE A 175 0.32 4.88 15.33
CA PHE A 175 1.47 5.52 14.72
C PHE A 175 2.68 4.59 14.77
N ILE A 176 3.14 4.17 13.58
CA ILE A 176 4.41 3.48 13.38
C ILE A 176 5.35 4.44 12.64
N PRO A 177 6.56 4.72 13.17
CA PRO A 177 7.34 5.89 12.77
C PRO A 177 8.04 5.77 11.41
N GLU A 178 8.39 4.56 10.97
CA GLU A 178 9.18 4.37 9.75
C GLU A 178 8.45 3.48 8.75
N ASN A 179 8.53 3.83 7.47
CA ASN A 179 8.20 2.91 6.40
C ASN A 179 9.39 1.99 6.07
N LEU A 180 9.10 0.81 5.54
CA LEU A 180 10.06 -0.24 5.25
C LEU A 180 11.12 0.21 4.25
N HIS A 181 10.74 1.02 3.25
CA HIS A 181 11.68 1.55 2.26
C HIS A 181 12.74 2.44 2.91
N GLU A 182 12.32 3.39 3.74
CA GLU A 182 13.24 4.27 4.48
C GLU A 182 14.08 3.50 5.48
N TRP A 183 13.46 2.59 6.24
CA TRP A 183 14.16 1.77 7.23
C TRP A 183 15.25 0.90 6.58
N LEU A 184 14.93 0.21 5.47
CA LEU A 184 15.91 -0.58 4.71
C LEU A 184 17.04 0.29 4.14
N SER A 185 16.73 1.51 3.69
CA SER A 185 17.74 2.40 3.12
C SER A 185 18.79 2.88 4.13
N LYS A 186 18.49 2.79 5.44
CA LYS A 186 19.40 3.13 6.54
C LYS A 186 20.24 1.94 7.01
N GLN A 187 19.91 0.72 6.56
CA GLN A 187 20.62 -0.47 7.01
C GLN A 187 22.04 -0.47 6.45
N SER A 188 23.00 -0.69 7.33
CA SER A 188 24.39 -0.83 6.93
C SER A 188 24.58 -2.15 6.21
N LEU A 189 25.25 -2.11 5.06
CA LEU A 189 25.66 -3.29 4.31
C LEU A 189 26.87 -3.96 4.98
N ASN A 190 26.62 -4.54 6.15
CA ASN A 190 27.55 -5.37 6.91
C ASN A 190 27.04 -6.82 6.91
N ASP A 191 27.72 -7.71 7.65
CA ASP A 191 27.35 -9.13 7.68
C ASP A 191 25.91 -9.40 8.15
N THR A 192 25.30 -8.46 8.90
CA THR A 192 23.90 -8.56 9.37
C THR A 192 22.86 -8.09 8.34
N PHE A 193 23.27 -7.48 7.23
CA PHE A 193 22.34 -7.04 6.19
C PHE A 193 21.56 -8.19 5.58
N ILE A 194 22.20 -9.35 5.40
CA ILE A 194 21.55 -10.56 4.90
C ILE A 194 20.49 -11.05 5.88
N ASP A 195 20.78 -11.01 7.18
CA ASP A 195 19.80 -11.40 8.20
C ASP A 195 18.61 -10.44 8.20
N THR A 196 18.85 -9.14 7.99
CA THR A 196 17.78 -8.16 7.78
C THR A 196 16.95 -8.44 6.53
N VAL A 197 17.58 -8.78 5.40
CA VAL A 197 16.88 -9.14 4.16
C VAL A 197 16.00 -10.39 4.39
N LYS A 198 16.55 -11.43 5.01
CA LYS A 198 15.82 -12.67 5.34
C LYS A 198 14.67 -12.43 6.32
N LEU A 199 14.87 -11.56 7.31
CA LEU A 199 13.80 -11.18 8.24
C LEU A 199 12.64 -10.51 7.50
N VAL A 200 12.95 -9.59 6.58
CA VAL A 200 11.93 -8.89 5.78
C VAL A 200 11.24 -9.85 4.83
N GLU A 201 12.01 -10.68 4.12
CA GLU A 201 11.53 -11.73 3.23
C GLU A 201 10.52 -12.65 3.93
N ASN A 202 10.91 -13.24 5.07
CA ASN A 202 10.05 -14.13 5.83
C ASN A 202 8.75 -13.44 6.27
N GLN A 203 8.84 -12.21 6.79
CA GLN A 203 7.65 -11.48 7.25
C GLN A 203 6.73 -11.05 6.09
N ILE A 204 7.29 -10.76 4.91
CA ILE A 204 6.50 -10.48 3.70
C ILE A 204 5.71 -11.74 3.33
N GLN A 205 6.38 -12.88 3.24
CA GLN A 205 5.75 -14.16 2.91
C GLN A 205 4.64 -14.50 3.92
N GLU A 206 4.99 -14.55 5.22
CA GLU A 206 4.04 -14.86 6.29
C GLU A 206 2.80 -13.96 6.28
N THR A 207 2.98 -12.64 6.10
CA THR A 207 1.86 -11.70 6.16
C THR A 207 0.97 -11.79 4.92
N ILE A 208 1.57 -11.95 3.73
CA ILE A 208 0.82 -12.10 2.48
C ILE A 208 0.07 -13.43 2.45
N ASP A 209 0.70 -14.53 2.90
CA ASP A 209 0.04 -15.83 3.03
C ASP A 209 -1.14 -15.75 4.00
N PHE A 210 -0.96 -15.06 5.13
CA PHE A 210 -2.05 -14.81 6.06
C PHE A 210 -3.20 -14.04 5.40
N MET A 211 -2.94 -12.92 4.70
CA MET A 211 -3.98 -12.17 3.98
C MET A 211 -4.69 -13.04 2.94
N GLY A 212 -3.94 -13.79 2.14
CA GLY A 212 -4.45 -14.72 1.14
C GLY A 212 -5.36 -15.79 1.75
N SER A 213 -4.97 -16.38 2.88
CA SER A 213 -5.78 -17.37 3.62
C SER A 213 -7.11 -16.80 4.12
N ARG A 214 -7.20 -15.47 4.28
CA ARG A 214 -8.42 -14.74 4.65
C ARG A 214 -9.12 -14.10 3.45
N ASN A 215 -8.70 -14.44 2.23
CA ASN A 215 -9.23 -13.92 0.98
C ASN A 215 -9.21 -12.38 0.94
N LEU A 216 -8.08 -11.79 1.35
CA LEU A 216 -7.77 -10.37 1.22
C LEU A 216 -6.53 -10.20 0.33
N LEU A 217 -6.65 -9.33 -0.67
CA LEU A 217 -5.53 -8.81 -1.44
C LEU A 217 -5.32 -7.34 -1.06
N HIS A 218 -4.08 -6.94 -0.87
CA HIS A 218 -3.69 -5.56 -0.58
C HIS A 218 -3.61 -4.71 -1.85
N MET A 219 -3.10 -5.27 -2.95
CA MET A 219 -2.96 -4.68 -4.29
C MET A 219 -2.06 -3.43 -4.41
N ASP A 220 -1.46 -2.98 -3.30
CA ASP A 220 -0.59 -1.80 -3.24
C ASP A 220 0.42 -1.87 -2.08
N ALA A 221 0.94 -3.07 -1.81
CA ALA A 221 1.86 -3.32 -0.70
C ALA A 221 3.31 -2.90 -1.01
N HIS A 222 3.49 -1.74 -1.63
CA HIS A 222 4.82 -1.20 -1.86
C HIS A 222 5.50 -0.80 -0.53
N PHE A 223 6.83 -0.78 -0.48
CA PHE A 223 7.54 -0.63 0.80
C PHE A 223 7.41 0.75 1.48
N ARG A 224 6.76 1.72 0.84
CA ARG A 224 6.31 2.96 1.51
C ARG A 224 4.97 2.83 2.24
N ASN A 225 4.18 1.79 1.93
CA ASN A 225 2.90 1.43 2.57
C ASN A 225 3.07 0.33 3.61
N ILE A 226 4.23 -0.34 3.64
CA ILE A 226 4.59 -1.24 4.74
C ILE A 226 5.41 -0.44 5.76
N LEU A 227 4.98 -0.45 7.01
CA LEU A 227 5.64 0.23 8.13
C LEU A 227 6.48 -0.77 8.93
N THR A 228 7.43 -0.29 9.73
CA THR A 228 8.26 -1.15 10.57
C THR A 228 8.75 -0.44 11.84
N ASP A 229 8.92 -1.21 12.90
CA ASP A 229 9.63 -0.80 14.12
C ASP A 229 11.05 -1.39 14.20
N GLY A 230 11.52 -1.98 13.11
CA GLY A 230 12.78 -2.70 12.99
C GLY A 230 12.72 -4.17 13.42
N SER A 231 11.64 -4.60 14.08
CA SER A 231 11.41 -5.99 14.49
C SER A 231 10.22 -6.64 13.76
N ARG A 232 9.20 -5.86 13.44
CA ARG A 232 7.98 -6.33 12.76
C ARG A 232 7.57 -5.44 11.60
N LEU A 233 7.05 -6.04 10.54
CA LEU A 233 6.39 -5.36 9.43
C LEU A 233 4.89 -5.13 9.73
N TYR A 234 4.39 -3.96 9.34
CA TYR A 234 3.00 -3.57 9.51
C TYR A 234 2.43 -3.11 8.18
N TYR A 235 1.54 -3.90 7.57
CA TYR A 235 0.91 -3.55 6.31
C TYR A 235 -0.16 -2.48 6.55
N SER A 236 -0.09 -1.40 5.78
CA SER A 236 -0.93 -0.22 5.94
C SER A 236 -1.33 0.33 4.57
N ASP A 237 -2.22 1.33 4.58
CA ASP A 237 -2.83 1.89 3.36
C ASP A 237 -3.65 0.86 2.56
N PHE A 238 -4.93 0.78 2.91
CA PHE A 238 -5.84 -0.18 2.27
C PHE A 238 -6.73 0.46 1.20
N GLY A 239 -6.30 1.57 0.61
CA GLY A 239 -7.06 2.29 -0.42
C GLY A 239 -7.38 1.42 -1.66
N LEU A 240 -6.54 0.43 -1.93
CA LEU A 240 -6.67 -0.53 -3.02
C LEU A 240 -6.89 -1.97 -2.55
N ALA A 241 -7.23 -2.19 -1.29
CA ALA A 241 -7.53 -3.54 -0.83
C ALA A 241 -8.77 -4.12 -1.53
N LEU A 242 -8.75 -5.43 -1.78
CA LEU A 242 -9.86 -6.20 -2.35
C LEU A 242 -10.10 -7.45 -1.49
N SER A 243 -11.30 -7.56 -0.93
CA SER A 243 -11.68 -8.68 -0.07
C SER A 243 -12.89 -9.42 -0.58
N SER A 244 -12.90 -10.74 -0.40
CA SER A 244 -14.10 -11.57 -0.62
C SER A 244 -15.28 -11.20 0.30
N GLN A 245 -15.03 -10.49 1.40
CA GLN A 245 -16.07 -10.00 2.32
C GLN A 245 -16.78 -8.74 1.80
N PHE A 246 -16.30 -8.13 0.72
CA PHE A 246 -16.96 -6.98 0.11
C PHE A 246 -18.15 -7.40 -0.76
N GLN A 247 -19.03 -6.43 -1.03
CA GLN A 247 -20.08 -6.58 -2.04
C GLN A 247 -19.46 -6.50 -3.45
N LEU A 248 -18.82 -7.58 -3.88
CA LEU A 248 -18.16 -7.66 -5.18
C LEU A 248 -19.12 -8.04 -6.31
N SER A 249 -19.00 -7.34 -7.44
CA SER A 249 -19.57 -7.77 -8.71
C SER A 249 -18.94 -9.09 -9.20
N MET A 250 -19.55 -9.72 -10.21
CA MET A 250 -18.97 -10.92 -10.82
C MET A 250 -17.62 -10.65 -11.51
N GLU A 251 -17.43 -9.44 -12.04
CA GLU A 251 -16.16 -9.04 -12.65
C GLU A 251 -15.06 -8.92 -11.60
N GLU A 252 -15.35 -8.28 -10.46
CA GLU A 252 -14.40 -8.15 -9.35
C GLU A 252 -14.03 -9.49 -8.72
N LYS A 253 -14.98 -10.42 -8.60
CA LYS A 253 -14.69 -11.79 -8.17
C LYS A 253 -13.73 -12.48 -9.15
N LYS A 254 -13.96 -12.36 -10.45
CA LYS A 254 -13.03 -12.91 -11.46
C LYS A 254 -11.66 -12.24 -11.40
N PHE A 255 -11.62 -10.92 -11.19
CA PHE A 255 -10.38 -10.18 -11.01
C PHE A 255 -9.61 -10.69 -9.79
N PHE A 256 -10.28 -10.86 -8.65
CA PHE A 256 -9.69 -11.40 -7.42
C PHE A 256 -8.97 -12.73 -7.68
N TYR A 257 -9.66 -13.72 -8.26
CA TYR A 257 -9.07 -15.04 -8.52
C TYR A 257 -7.95 -15.01 -9.57
N LYS A 258 -8.00 -14.05 -10.50
CA LYS A 258 -6.94 -13.85 -11.50
C LYS A 258 -5.74 -13.06 -10.97
N ASN A 259 -5.74 -12.63 -9.70
CA ASN A 259 -4.69 -11.80 -9.13
C ASN A 259 -4.21 -12.31 -7.76
N ILE A 260 -4.50 -13.57 -7.42
CA ILE A 260 -4.14 -14.14 -6.12
C ILE A 260 -2.63 -14.11 -5.84
N THR A 261 -1.80 -14.16 -6.89
CA THR A 261 -0.34 -14.07 -6.75
C THR A 261 0.21 -12.65 -6.77
N TYR A 262 -0.65 -11.62 -6.91
CA TYR A 262 -0.24 -10.24 -7.15
C TYR A 262 0.61 -9.68 -6.01
N ASP A 263 0.15 -9.80 -4.77
CA ASP A 263 0.84 -9.27 -3.60
C ASP A 263 2.19 -9.96 -3.39
N LYS A 264 2.26 -11.30 -3.55
CA LYS A 264 3.52 -12.06 -3.48
C LYS A 264 4.52 -11.56 -4.53
N SER A 265 4.06 -11.45 -5.78
CA SER A 265 4.91 -11.08 -6.92
C SER A 265 5.40 -9.64 -6.84
N SER A 266 4.53 -8.71 -6.45
CA SER A 266 4.89 -7.30 -6.25
C SER A 266 5.80 -7.14 -5.03
N GLY A 267 5.55 -7.86 -3.93
CA GLY A 267 6.42 -7.90 -2.75
C GLY A 267 7.86 -8.31 -3.09
N ILE A 268 8.03 -9.38 -3.87
CA ILE A 268 9.34 -9.82 -4.38
C ILE A 268 10.02 -8.74 -5.22
N LEU A 269 9.29 -8.10 -6.14
CA LEU A 269 9.81 -6.98 -6.93
C LEU A 269 10.30 -5.84 -6.03
N TYR A 270 9.53 -5.44 -5.01
CA TYR A 270 9.92 -4.35 -4.11
C TYR A 270 11.11 -4.71 -3.22
N LEU A 271 11.18 -5.96 -2.75
CA LEU A 271 12.33 -6.47 -2.01
C LEU A 271 13.60 -6.40 -2.88
N LEU A 272 13.52 -6.91 -4.10
CA LEU A 272 14.63 -6.91 -5.04
C LEU A 272 15.11 -5.48 -5.37
N ASN A 273 14.17 -4.56 -5.65
CA ASN A 273 14.48 -3.14 -5.85
C ASN A 273 15.27 -2.55 -4.68
N CYS A 274 14.88 -2.87 -3.44
CA CYS A 274 15.53 -2.35 -2.24
C CYS A 274 16.93 -2.93 -2.05
N ILE A 275 17.12 -4.23 -2.29
CA ILE A 275 18.42 -4.89 -2.24
C ILE A 275 19.37 -4.24 -3.25
N ILE A 276 18.94 -4.13 -4.52
CA ILE A 276 19.76 -3.56 -5.60
C ILE A 276 20.12 -2.10 -5.30
N THR A 277 19.14 -1.29 -4.90
CA THR A 277 19.37 0.12 -4.57
C THR A 277 20.41 0.25 -3.45
N SER A 278 20.32 -0.60 -2.43
CA SER A 278 21.26 -0.59 -1.31
C SER A 278 22.68 -0.95 -1.79
N ILE A 279 22.82 -2.05 -2.53
CA ILE A 279 24.10 -2.52 -3.08
C ILE A 279 24.76 -1.44 -3.96
N SER A 280 23.98 -0.85 -4.87
CA SER A 280 24.47 0.19 -5.79
C SER A 280 24.95 1.44 -5.05
N LYS A 281 24.23 1.87 -4.00
CA LYS A 281 24.67 2.98 -3.15
C LYS A 281 26.02 2.70 -2.49
N ARG A 282 26.23 1.51 -1.90
CA ARG A 282 27.52 1.15 -1.28
C ARG A 282 28.68 1.20 -2.26
N ARG A 283 28.45 0.73 -3.49
CA ARG A 283 29.50 0.66 -4.50
C ARG A 283 29.66 1.96 -5.30
N ASN A 284 28.95 3.04 -4.93
CA ASN A 284 28.90 4.29 -5.69
C ASN A 284 28.58 4.07 -7.17
N ILE A 285 27.74 3.08 -7.46
CA ILE A 285 27.30 2.79 -8.82
C ILE A 285 26.17 3.75 -9.12
N ILE A 286 26.39 4.61 -10.10
CA ILE A 286 25.35 5.46 -10.66
C ILE A 286 24.41 4.53 -11.43
N LEU A 287 23.24 4.29 -10.86
CA LEU A 287 22.12 3.73 -11.61
C LEU A 287 21.52 4.87 -12.42
N ASP A 288 21.25 4.62 -13.71
CA ASP A 288 20.45 5.54 -14.52
C ASP A 288 19.16 5.87 -13.77
N ASP A 289 18.65 7.10 -13.91
CA ASP A 289 17.47 7.54 -13.16
C ASP A 289 16.33 6.51 -13.28
N VAL A 290 16.17 5.75 -12.20
CA VAL A 290 15.28 4.59 -12.11
C VAL A 290 13.84 5.02 -11.89
N SER A 291 13.55 6.33 -11.98
CA SER A 291 12.19 6.86 -11.99
C SER A 291 11.34 6.27 -13.12
N SER A 292 11.95 5.82 -14.22
CA SER A 292 11.29 5.15 -15.34
C SER A 292 11.30 3.61 -15.23
N PHE A 293 10.13 2.97 -15.35
CA PHE A 293 9.98 1.51 -15.41
C PHE A 293 10.85 0.85 -16.51
N THR A 294 11.07 1.54 -17.63
CA THR A 294 11.93 1.03 -18.71
C THR A 294 13.40 0.94 -18.26
N ASN A 295 13.86 1.90 -17.45
CA ASN A 295 15.23 1.92 -16.94
C ASN A 295 15.42 0.81 -15.89
N LYS A 296 14.42 0.57 -15.02
CA LYS A 296 14.40 -0.57 -14.09
C LYS A 296 14.48 -1.91 -14.81
N LEU A 297 13.63 -2.11 -15.83
CA LEU A 297 13.62 -3.34 -16.62
C LEU A 297 14.96 -3.61 -17.31
N ASN A 298 15.57 -2.57 -17.90
CA ASN A 298 16.89 -2.67 -18.53
C ASN A 298 17.97 -3.00 -17.49
N GLN A 299 17.90 -2.41 -16.30
CA GLN A 299 18.81 -2.72 -15.21
C GLN A 299 18.74 -4.20 -14.79
N TYR A 300 17.53 -4.73 -14.58
CA TYR A 300 17.34 -6.15 -14.25
C TYR A 300 17.90 -7.08 -15.33
N LYS A 301 17.68 -6.75 -16.60
CA LYS A 301 18.23 -7.52 -17.73
C LYS A 301 19.76 -7.47 -17.78
N ARG A 302 20.38 -6.33 -17.49
CA ARG A 302 21.85 -6.20 -17.39
C ARG A 302 22.44 -7.02 -16.23
N MET A 303 21.72 -7.15 -15.12
CA MET A 303 22.11 -8.03 -14.01
C MET A 303 22.09 -9.51 -14.41
N LEU A 304 21.06 -9.96 -15.14
CA LEU A 304 21.04 -11.32 -15.69
C LEU A 304 22.17 -11.58 -16.70
N ASN A 305 22.44 -10.60 -17.57
CA ASN A 305 23.43 -10.71 -18.65
C ASN A 305 24.89 -10.48 -18.23
N HIS A 306 25.17 -10.60 -16.93
CA HIS A 306 26.52 -10.56 -16.34
C HIS A 306 27.23 -9.19 -16.25
N GLU A 307 26.73 -8.11 -16.86
CA GLU A 307 27.37 -6.78 -16.77
C GLU A 307 27.43 -6.20 -15.35
N ILE A 308 26.42 -6.50 -14.52
CA ILE A 308 26.34 -6.09 -13.11
C ILE A 308 26.54 -7.31 -12.17
N LYS A 309 26.64 -8.52 -12.72
CA LYS A 309 26.71 -9.75 -11.93
C LYS A 309 28.03 -9.86 -11.18
N GLU A 310 29.17 -9.55 -11.79
CA GLU A 310 30.47 -9.57 -11.08
C GLU A 310 30.50 -8.65 -9.85
N ILE A 311 29.81 -7.52 -9.93
CA ILE A 311 29.66 -6.54 -8.84
C ILE A 311 28.88 -7.17 -7.68
N ILE A 312 27.86 -7.96 -7.99
CA ILE A 312 26.98 -8.64 -7.04
C ILE A 312 27.61 -9.95 -6.53
N SER A 313 28.36 -10.67 -7.34
CA SER A 313 29.04 -11.93 -7.00
C SER A 313 30.11 -11.77 -5.92
N SER A 314 30.49 -10.53 -5.60
CA SER A 314 31.35 -10.22 -4.45
C SER A 314 30.58 -10.07 -3.12
N GLU A 315 29.25 -10.20 -3.15
CA GLU A 315 28.40 -10.35 -1.98
C GLU A 315 28.33 -11.82 -1.51
N PRO A 316 27.90 -12.08 -0.27
CA PRO A 316 27.83 -13.45 0.24
C PRO A 316 26.86 -14.32 -0.59
N ALA A 317 27.20 -15.60 -0.73
CA ALA A 317 26.50 -16.55 -1.61
C ALA A 317 24.97 -16.64 -1.37
N SER A 318 24.51 -16.38 -0.14
CA SER A 318 23.08 -16.35 0.16
C SER A 318 22.34 -15.21 -0.53
N LEU A 319 22.99 -14.07 -0.77
CA LEU A 319 22.39 -12.95 -1.48
C LEU A 319 22.32 -13.23 -2.99
N ASP A 320 23.33 -13.88 -3.57
CA ASP A 320 23.31 -14.31 -4.97
C ASP A 320 22.14 -15.28 -5.25
N MET A 321 21.87 -16.20 -4.32
CA MET A 321 20.73 -17.11 -4.42
C MET A 321 19.38 -16.37 -4.43
N ILE A 322 19.16 -15.45 -3.47
CA ILE A 322 17.95 -14.60 -3.42
C ILE A 322 17.77 -13.84 -4.72
N LEU A 323 18.84 -13.21 -5.23
CA LEU A 323 18.79 -12.45 -6.47
C LEU A 323 18.43 -13.34 -7.66
N LYS A 324 19.04 -14.53 -7.77
CA LYS A 324 18.77 -15.48 -8.85
C LYS A 324 17.32 -15.97 -8.86
N ASP A 325 16.78 -16.25 -7.69
CA ASP A 325 15.42 -16.77 -7.53
C ASP A 325 14.37 -15.69 -7.78
N TYR A 326 14.64 -14.44 -7.39
CA TYR A 326 13.67 -13.33 -7.49
C TYR A 326 13.73 -12.55 -8.80
N MET A 327 14.86 -12.59 -9.52
CA MET A 327 15.04 -11.85 -10.77
C MET A 327 13.97 -12.16 -11.84
N PRO A 328 13.61 -13.44 -12.11
CA PRO A 328 12.61 -13.75 -13.14
C PRO A 328 11.23 -13.16 -12.80
N ILE A 329 10.86 -13.16 -11.51
CA ILE A 329 9.60 -12.61 -11.01
C ILE A 329 9.60 -11.09 -11.18
N ALA A 330 10.67 -10.42 -10.73
CA ALA A 330 10.80 -8.98 -10.82
C ALA A 330 10.75 -8.47 -12.26
N ILE A 331 11.49 -9.12 -13.18
CA ILE A 331 11.45 -8.78 -14.61
C ILE A 331 10.03 -8.90 -15.15
N LYS A 332 9.33 -10.00 -14.81
CA LYS A 332 7.98 -10.20 -15.32
C LYS A 332 6.98 -9.20 -14.75
N MET A 333 7.15 -8.82 -13.48
CA MET A 333 6.33 -7.81 -12.83
C MET A 333 6.57 -6.42 -13.42
N ASP A 334 7.83 -6.05 -13.68
CA ASP A 334 8.19 -4.80 -14.35
C ASP A 334 7.69 -4.75 -15.80
N GLU A 335 7.76 -5.85 -16.55
CA GLU A 335 7.14 -5.95 -17.89
C GLU A 335 5.63 -5.70 -17.83
N PHE A 336 4.96 -6.32 -16.85
CA PHE A 336 3.54 -6.12 -16.63
C PHE A 336 3.22 -4.66 -16.30
N TYR A 337 3.93 -4.05 -15.34
CA TYR A 337 3.75 -2.63 -15.00
C TYR A 337 4.04 -1.71 -16.18
N TYR A 338 5.10 -1.97 -16.95
CA TYR A 338 5.42 -1.19 -18.14
C TYR A 338 4.27 -1.24 -19.17
N CYS A 339 3.77 -2.44 -19.49
CA CYS A 339 2.64 -2.58 -20.41
C CYS A 339 1.38 -1.88 -19.87
N LEU A 340 1.04 -2.10 -18.59
CA LEU A 340 -0.12 -1.49 -17.94
C LEU A 340 -0.02 0.05 -17.90
N MET A 341 1.16 0.60 -17.61
CA MET A 341 1.33 2.04 -17.40
C MET A 341 1.59 2.82 -18.68
N LYS A 342 2.27 2.21 -19.67
CA LYS A 342 2.77 2.91 -20.86
C LYS A 342 2.17 2.43 -22.19
N LYS A 343 1.47 1.31 -22.22
CA LYS A 343 0.87 0.77 -23.46
C LYS A 343 -0.64 0.72 -23.42
N ASP A 344 -1.19 -0.03 -22.47
CA ASP A 344 -2.61 -0.39 -22.46
C ASP A 344 -3.08 -0.73 -21.05
N LYS A 345 -4.02 0.05 -20.50
CA LYS A 345 -4.58 -0.17 -19.16
C LYS A 345 -5.36 -1.49 -19.07
N SER A 346 -5.77 -2.10 -20.18
CA SER A 346 -6.43 -3.41 -20.21
C SER A 346 -5.47 -4.60 -20.09
N THR A 347 -4.14 -4.35 -20.04
CA THR A 347 -3.11 -5.37 -19.84
C THR A 347 -3.47 -6.29 -18.67
N GLN A 348 -3.62 -7.58 -18.96
CA GLN A 348 -3.98 -8.58 -17.97
C GLN A 348 -2.76 -9.00 -17.14
N TYR A 349 -2.95 -9.14 -15.83
CA TYR A 349 -1.93 -9.69 -14.95
C TYR A 349 -1.71 -11.19 -15.24
N PRO A 350 -0.47 -11.62 -15.53
CA PRO A 350 -0.20 -12.99 -15.96
C PRO A 350 -0.07 -13.96 -14.78
N ASN A 351 -1.14 -14.13 -14.00
CA ASN A 351 -1.16 -14.95 -12.77
C ASN A 351 -0.61 -16.36 -12.96
N ASN A 352 -0.97 -17.04 -14.04
CA ASN A 352 -0.47 -18.38 -14.36
C ASN A 352 1.06 -18.46 -14.59
N VAL A 353 1.68 -17.35 -14.98
CA VAL A 353 3.14 -17.26 -15.08
C VAL A 353 3.73 -17.09 -13.68
N PHE A 354 3.14 -16.24 -12.85
CA PHE A 354 3.59 -16.02 -11.48
C PHE A 354 3.41 -17.23 -10.58
N GLU A 355 2.30 -17.98 -10.68
CA GLU A 355 2.12 -19.26 -9.99
C GLU A 355 3.30 -20.20 -10.25
N LYS A 356 3.71 -20.36 -11.51
CA LYS A 356 4.86 -21.21 -11.87
C LYS A 356 6.17 -20.69 -11.29
N LEU A 357 6.39 -19.38 -11.34
CA LEU A 357 7.62 -18.78 -10.84
C LEU A 357 7.72 -18.85 -9.30
N LEU A 358 6.61 -18.59 -8.60
CA LEU A 358 6.52 -18.67 -7.14
C LEU A 358 6.69 -20.11 -6.64
N ASN A 359 6.08 -21.09 -7.32
CA ASN A 359 6.25 -22.51 -6.99
C ASN A 359 7.73 -22.95 -7.07
N ASN A 360 8.50 -22.41 -8.04
CA ASN A 360 9.91 -22.77 -8.20
C ASN A 360 10.80 -22.31 -7.04
N ILE A 361 10.34 -21.33 -6.25
CA ILE A 361 11.09 -20.73 -5.14
C ILE A 361 10.46 -21.07 -3.77
N GLY A 362 9.44 -21.94 -3.74
CA GLY A 362 8.75 -22.35 -2.50
C GLY A 362 7.86 -21.26 -1.88
N TRP A 363 7.26 -20.41 -2.71
CA TRP A 363 6.32 -19.35 -2.31
C TRP A 363 4.87 -19.67 -2.73
N ASP A 364 4.52 -20.95 -2.88
CA ASP A 364 3.19 -21.39 -3.31
C ASP A 364 2.06 -20.94 -2.35
#